data_AF-A0A7S0IP68-F1
#
_entry.id   AF-A0A7S0IP68-F1
#
_cell.length_a   1.000
_cell.length_b   1.000
_cell.length_c   1.000
_cell.angle_alpha   90.00
_cell.angle_beta   90.00
_cell.angle_gamma   90.00
#
_symmetry.space_group_name_H-M   'P 1'
#
loop_
_entity.id
_entity.type
_entity.pdbx_description
1 polymer ?
#
loop_
_entity_poly.entity_id
_entity_poly.type
_entity_poly.pdbx_seq_one_letter_code
_entity_poly.pdbx_strand_id
1 'polypeptide(L)'
;MRLFSLISTALCVGESGAWTGSARLRSPQSPQCVEAAEQKLPVLLERLRHSRRVRTPLASLGDVEAFCNEQFEDGLLAMAMHCTELGRTAKRKNSWNRGSWTPASVRVEAIEAEQISLCVGVKGRSGAQDEVVSAVLPLGGRCETADELRAALFSLAAEAGVGHVTAARLLSLPGSTDDWSLPDDLWLNETPNRRSVRQMFYDDLAGALQAAVGDVSCPRRMRVTITPPELNMEMDSYRVGTLLELVRHVALQLSESGFCG
;
A
#
# COMPACT_ATOMS: atom_id res chain seq x y z
N MET A 1 -1.56 -5.46 -34.56
CA MET A 1 -2.19 -5.23 -33.25
C MET A 1 -3.38 -4.29 -33.41
N ARG A 2 -4.60 -4.83 -33.53
CA ARG A 2 -5.86 -4.08 -33.49
C ARG A 2 -6.80 -4.84 -32.58
N LEU A 3 -7.01 -4.33 -31.37
CA LEU A 3 -8.03 -4.79 -30.43
C LEU A 3 -8.45 -3.54 -29.64
N PHE A 4 -9.24 -2.69 -30.27
CA PHE A 4 -9.99 -1.64 -29.59
C PHE A 4 -11.46 -2.05 -29.61
N SER A 5 -11.92 -2.55 -28.47
CA SER A 5 -13.34 -2.63 -28.16
C SER A 5 -13.77 -1.25 -27.67
N LEU A 6 -14.24 -0.41 -28.59
CA LEU A 6 -14.91 0.85 -28.27
C LEU A 6 -16.23 0.56 -27.54
N ILE A 7 -16.35 1.03 -26.31
CA ILE A 7 -17.68 1.29 -25.73
C ILE A 7 -18.19 2.55 -26.43
N SER A 8 -19.01 2.36 -27.47
CA SER A 8 -19.79 3.43 -28.07
C SER A 8 -21.17 3.40 -27.43
N THR A 9 -21.39 4.24 -26.42
CA THR A 9 -22.72 4.47 -25.88
C THR A 9 -23.41 5.52 -26.74
N ALA A 10 -24.15 5.07 -27.75
CA ALA A 10 -25.05 5.95 -28.50
C ALA A 10 -26.35 6.13 -27.70
N LEU A 11 -26.54 7.30 -27.12
CA LEU A 11 -27.82 7.74 -26.58
C LEU A 11 -28.67 8.26 -27.75
N CYS A 12 -29.60 7.44 -28.24
CA CYS A 12 -30.64 7.89 -29.16
C CYS A 12 -31.96 8.03 -28.38
N VAL A 13 -32.50 9.25 -28.36
CA VAL A 13 -33.86 9.52 -27.87
C VAL A 13 -34.82 9.29 -29.03
N GLY A 14 -35.70 8.29 -28.91
CA GLY A 14 -36.84 8.11 -29.81
C GLY A 14 -38.02 8.97 -29.37
N GLU A 15 -38.85 9.40 -30.33
CA GLU A 15 -39.98 10.34 -30.18
C GLU A 15 -41.11 9.91 -29.22
N SER A 16 -40.96 8.79 -28.51
CA SER A 16 -41.98 8.24 -27.63
C SER A 16 -41.49 8.01 -26.19
N GLY A 17 -40.68 8.91 -25.62
CA GLY A 17 -40.51 9.12 -24.17
C GLY A 17 -40.18 7.92 -23.27
N ALA A 18 -39.88 6.74 -23.82
CA ALA A 18 -39.67 5.50 -23.07
C ALA A 18 -38.20 5.09 -23.13
N TRP A 19 -37.55 5.12 -21.96
CA TRP A 19 -36.20 4.61 -21.76
C TRP A 19 -36.20 3.09 -21.91
N THR A 20 -35.69 2.58 -23.03
CA THR A 20 -35.43 1.14 -23.20
C THR A 20 -33.92 0.88 -23.18
N GLY A 21 -33.35 0.83 -21.98
CA GLY A 21 -31.96 0.39 -21.78
C GLY A 21 -31.87 -1.14 -21.82
N SER A 22 -31.39 -1.72 -22.92
CA SER A 22 -30.97 -3.12 -22.96
C SER A 22 -29.44 -3.19 -22.95
N ALA A 23 -28.86 -3.42 -21.77
CA ALA A 23 -27.47 -3.84 -21.65
C ALA A 23 -27.41 -5.36 -21.83
N ARG A 24 -27.08 -5.85 -23.04
CA ARG A 24 -26.68 -7.25 -23.22
C ARG A 24 -25.20 -7.38 -22.87
N LEU A 25 -24.91 -7.87 -21.66
CA LEU A 25 -23.63 -8.51 -21.38
C LEU A 25 -23.52 -9.73 -22.31
N ARG A 26 -22.65 -9.65 -23.33
CA ARG A 26 -22.28 -10.83 -24.10
C ARG A 26 -21.45 -11.72 -23.16
N SER A 27 -21.96 -12.91 -22.87
CA SER A 27 -21.12 -13.97 -22.29
C SER A 27 -19.92 -14.22 -23.21
N PRO A 28 -18.75 -14.60 -22.68
CA PRO A 28 -17.58 -14.90 -23.49
C PRO A 28 -17.88 -16.16 -24.32
N GLN A 29 -18.26 -15.97 -25.58
CA GLN A 29 -18.66 -17.06 -26.50
C GLN A 29 -17.52 -17.59 -27.37
N SER A 30 -16.25 -17.28 -27.09
CA SER A 30 -15.14 -17.87 -27.85
C SER A 30 -14.46 -18.98 -27.04
N PRO A 31 -14.56 -20.26 -27.45
CA PRO A 31 -13.81 -21.36 -26.82
C PRO A 31 -12.29 -21.11 -26.76
N GLN A 32 -11.77 -20.26 -27.64
CA GLN A 32 -10.38 -19.79 -27.63
C GLN A 32 -9.96 -19.02 -26.36
N CYS A 33 -10.88 -18.32 -25.68
CA CYS A 33 -10.56 -17.62 -24.43
C CYS A 33 -10.46 -18.58 -23.23
N VAL A 34 -11.21 -19.69 -23.26
CA VAL A 34 -11.19 -20.72 -22.22
C VAL A 34 -9.92 -21.55 -22.37
N GLU A 35 -9.57 -21.95 -23.60
CA GLU A 35 -8.30 -22.67 -23.88
C GLU A 35 -7.06 -21.84 -23.50
N ALA A 36 -7.06 -20.53 -23.74
CA ALA A 36 -5.95 -19.65 -23.38
C ALA A 36 -5.77 -19.48 -21.85
N ALA A 37 -6.88 -19.55 -21.09
CA ALA A 37 -6.83 -19.53 -19.63
C ALA A 37 -6.40 -20.89 -19.05
N GLU A 38 -6.91 -21.99 -19.61
CA GLU A 38 -6.55 -23.36 -19.21
C GLU A 38 -5.09 -23.70 -19.52
N GLN A 39 -4.51 -23.17 -20.60
CA GLN A 39 -3.07 -23.36 -20.91
C GLN A 39 -2.13 -22.55 -20.00
N LYS A 40 -2.59 -21.43 -19.43
CA LYS A 40 -1.78 -20.58 -18.54
C LYS A 40 -1.85 -21.02 -17.08
N LEU A 41 -2.91 -21.71 -16.68
CA LEU A 41 -3.12 -22.17 -15.31
C LEU A 41 -2.01 -23.11 -14.78
N PRO A 42 -1.50 -24.10 -15.55
CA PRO A 42 -0.40 -24.95 -15.08
C PRO A 42 0.91 -24.18 -14.90
N VAL A 43 1.20 -23.19 -15.75
CA VAL A 43 2.41 -22.35 -15.64
C VAL A 43 2.32 -21.40 -14.44
N LEU A 44 1.15 -20.83 -14.18
CA LEU A 44 0.89 -20.05 -12.96
C LEU A 44 0.98 -20.91 -11.70
N LEU A 45 0.42 -22.13 -11.74
CA LEU A 45 0.52 -23.09 -10.64
C LEU A 45 1.95 -23.61 -10.43
N GLU A 46 2.74 -23.79 -11.49
CA GLU A 46 4.16 -24.13 -11.38
C GLU A 46 4.99 -22.97 -10.83
N ARG A 47 4.69 -21.71 -11.20
CA ARG A 47 5.31 -20.52 -10.60
C ARG A 47 4.97 -20.40 -9.11
N LEU A 48 3.71 -20.66 -8.74
CA LEU A 48 3.26 -20.72 -7.33
C LEU A 48 3.83 -21.93 -6.56
N ARG A 49 4.21 -23.01 -7.25
CA ARG A 49 4.89 -24.18 -6.65
C ARG A 49 6.41 -23.98 -6.52
N HIS A 50 7.02 -23.26 -7.46
CA HIS A 50 8.43 -22.85 -7.39
C HIS A 50 8.66 -21.71 -6.38
N SER A 51 7.62 -20.98 -5.97
CA SER A 51 7.64 -20.14 -4.77
C SER A 51 7.55 -20.94 -3.46
N ARG A 52 7.99 -22.22 -3.45
CA ARG A 52 8.58 -22.82 -2.24
C ARG A 52 9.87 -22.06 -1.95
N ARG A 53 9.67 -20.88 -1.36
CA ARG A 53 10.68 -19.89 -1.03
C ARG A 53 11.73 -20.57 -0.17
N VAL A 54 12.96 -20.57 -0.68
CA VAL A 54 14.13 -21.06 0.04
C VAL A 54 14.21 -20.25 1.32
N ARG A 55 14.01 -20.92 2.47
CA ARG A 55 14.18 -20.27 3.77
C ARG A 55 15.65 -19.96 3.92
N THR A 56 15.99 -18.67 3.96
CA THR A 56 17.37 -18.25 4.21
C THR A 56 17.72 -18.54 5.68
N PRO A 57 18.75 -19.36 5.95
CA PRO A 57 19.20 -19.63 7.31
C PRO A 57 19.68 -18.35 7.98
N LEU A 58 19.46 -18.25 9.30
CA LEU A 58 19.92 -17.10 10.09
C LEU A 58 21.44 -16.85 9.97
N ALA A 59 22.20 -17.91 9.73
CA ALA A 59 23.67 -17.90 9.67
C ALA A 59 24.26 -17.16 8.45
N SER A 60 23.47 -16.79 7.45
CA SER A 60 23.94 -16.07 6.25
C SER A 60 23.50 -14.60 6.21
N LEU A 61 23.11 -14.01 7.35
CA LEU A 61 22.37 -12.75 7.41
C LEU A 61 23.23 -11.51 7.76
N GLY A 62 24.44 -11.37 7.19
CA GLY A 62 25.21 -10.12 7.33
C GLY A 62 24.41 -8.88 6.89
N ASP A 63 23.53 -9.06 5.90
CA ASP A 63 22.64 -8.01 5.40
C ASP A 63 21.54 -7.61 6.42
N VAL A 64 21.15 -8.50 7.34
CA VAL A 64 20.12 -8.19 8.34
C VAL A 64 20.68 -7.35 9.48
N GLU A 65 21.91 -7.60 9.90
CA GLU A 65 22.58 -6.74 10.88
C GLU A 65 22.75 -5.32 10.34
N ALA A 66 23.20 -5.19 9.09
CA ALA A 66 23.29 -3.92 8.40
C ALA A 66 21.92 -3.23 8.30
N PHE A 67 20.89 -3.95 7.86
CA PHE A 67 19.51 -3.44 7.78
C PHE A 67 19.00 -2.93 9.14
N CYS A 68 19.19 -3.71 10.19
CA CYS A 68 18.77 -3.36 11.54
C CYS A 68 19.44 -2.05 12.01
N ASN A 69 20.73 -1.90 11.72
CA ASN A 69 21.50 -0.72 12.10
C ASN A 69 21.15 0.53 11.28
N GLU A 70 20.88 0.39 9.99
CA GLU A 70 20.64 1.54 9.11
C GLU A 70 19.18 1.99 9.09
N GLN A 71 18.26 1.04 9.14
CA GLN A 71 16.83 1.30 8.91
C GLN A 71 16.01 1.09 10.18
N PHE A 72 16.51 0.37 11.19
CA PHE A 72 15.67 -0.07 12.31
C PHE A 72 16.14 0.39 13.70
N GLU A 73 17.02 1.39 13.76
CA GLU A 73 17.59 1.92 15.01
C GLU A 73 16.52 2.35 16.03
N ASP A 74 15.57 3.20 15.63
CA ASP A 74 14.54 3.71 16.55
C ASP A 74 13.66 2.60 17.14
N GLY A 75 13.32 1.61 16.30
CA GLY A 75 12.51 0.45 16.70
C GLY A 75 13.26 -0.42 17.69
N LEU A 76 14.54 -0.70 17.42
CA LEU A 76 15.42 -1.46 18.30
C LEU A 76 15.62 -0.76 19.63
N LEU A 77 15.80 0.57 19.64
CA LEU A 77 16.00 1.32 20.86
C LEU A 77 14.75 1.27 21.74
N ALA A 78 13.57 1.43 21.14
CA ALA A 78 12.30 1.34 21.86
C ALA A 78 12.08 -0.05 22.46
N MET A 79 12.34 -1.12 21.70
CA MET A 79 12.28 -2.49 22.20
C MET A 79 13.31 -2.76 23.30
N ALA A 80 14.56 -2.31 23.13
CA ALA A 80 15.59 -2.42 24.15
C ALA A 80 15.18 -1.71 25.45
N MET A 81 14.60 -0.51 25.34
CA MET A 81 14.08 0.24 26.48
C MET A 81 12.89 -0.42 27.17
N HIS A 82 12.12 -1.23 26.46
CA HIS A 82 10.96 -1.93 27.02
C HIS A 82 11.33 -3.29 27.62
N CYS A 83 12.08 -4.10 26.86
CA CYS A 83 12.28 -5.52 27.11
C CYS A 83 13.56 -5.85 27.88
N THR A 84 14.44 -4.86 28.15
CA THR A 84 15.73 -5.09 28.83
C THR A 84 15.89 -4.24 30.10
N GLU A 85 16.95 -4.55 30.87
CA GLU A 85 17.34 -3.78 32.06
C GLU A 85 17.75 -2.33 31.74
N LEU A 86 18.04 -2.01 30.47
CA LEU A 86 18.40 -0.68 30.02
C LEU A 86 17.32 0.35 30.40
N GLY A 87 16.04 0.06 30.11
CA GLY A 87 14.95 0.97 30.41
C GLY A 87 14.69 1.13 31.91
N ARG A 88 14.87 0.06 32.69
CA ARG A 88 14.78 0.12 34.16
C ARG A 88 15.90 0.98 34.74
N THR A 89 17.11 0.83 34.21
CA THR A 89 18.28 1.63 34.58
C THR A 89 18.10 3.10 34.20
N ALA A 90 17.57 3.39 33.01
CA ALA A 90 17.24 4.75 32.58
C ALA A 90 16.24 5.42 33.52
N LYS A 91 15.12 4.74 33.83
CA LYS A 91 14.10 5.23 34.76
C LYS A 91 14.68 5.49 36.15
N ARG A 92 15.55 4.58 36.65
CA ARG A 92 16.21 4.73 37.96
C ARG A 92 17.18 5.90 37.97
N LYS A 93 18.09 6.00 37.00
CA LYS A 93 19.09 7.08 36.92
C LYS A 93 18.41 8.46 36.72
N ASN A 94 17.31 8.52 35.97
CA ASN A 94 16.58 9.75 35.72
C ASN A 94 15.51 10.11 36.76
N SER A 95 15.31 9.28 37.79
CA SER A 95 14.30 9.52 38.84
C SER A 95 14.58 10.78 39.66
N TRP A 96 15.86 11.10 39.87
CA TRP A 96 16.29 12.29 40.62
C TRP A 96 16.83 13.40 39.70
N ASN A 97 17.45 13.03 38.58
CA ASN A 97 18.04 13.96 37.61
C ASN A 97 17.36 13.77 36.25
N ARG A 98 16.30 14.55 35.98
CA ARG A 98 15.54 14.47 34.72
C ARG A 98 16.47 14.59 33.50
N GLY A 99 16.65 13.48 32.79
CA GLY A 99 17.36 13.42 31.51
C GLY A 99 18.89 13.39 31.61
N SER A 100 19.48 13.06 32.77
CA SER A 100 20.94 12.93 32.88
C SER A 100 21.51 11.69 32.20
N TRP A 101 20.66 10.70 31.92
CA TRP A 101 21.04 9.43 31.33
C TRP A 101 20.03 9.05 30.26
N THR A 102 20.32 9.41 29.01
CA THR A 102 19.37 9.23 27.90
C THR A 102 20.00 8.34 26.84
N PRO A 103 19.53 7.09 26.70
CA PRO A 103 19.87 6.24 25.56
C PRO A 103 19.52 6.98 24.27
N ALA A 104 20.50 7.15 23.39
CA ALA A 104 20.39 8.01 22.22
C ALA A 104 20.59 7.26 20.90
N SER A 105 21.36 6.17 20.91
CA SER A 105 21.61 5.36 19.73
C SER A 105 21.68 3.88 20.10
N VAL A 106 21.40 3.01 19.14
CA VAL A 106 21.56 1.55 19.31
C VAL A 106 22.18 0.94 18.08
N ARG A 107 23.05 -0.05 18.28
CA ARG A 107 23.60 -0.88 17.22
C ARG A 107 23.49 -2.35 17.58
N VAL A 108 23.17 -3.17 16.59
CA VAL A 108 23.26 -4.63 16.67
C VAL A 108 24.72 -5.03 16.52
N GLU A 109 25.23 -5.80 17.48
CA GLU A 109 26.56 -6.41 17.45
C GLU A 109 26.54 -7.83 16.90
N ALA A 110 25.48 -8.57 17.25
CA ALA A 110 25.30 -9.95 16.80
C ALA A 110 23.82 -10.33 16.88
N ILE A 111 23.37 -11.11 15.90
CA ILE A 111 22.05 -11.76 15.92
C ILE A 111 22.26 -13.27 16.15
N GLU A 112 21.77 -13.76 17.28
CA GLU A 112 21.79 -15.17 17.62
C GLU A 112 20.37 -15.76 17.52
N ALA A 113 20.27 -17.09 17.61
CA ALA A 113 18.99 -17.77 17.45
C ALA A 113 17.96 -17.37 18.53
N GLU A 114 18.37 -17.02 19.74
CA GLU A 114 17.44 -16.75 20.85
C GLU A 114 17.46 -15.29 21.33
N GLN A 115 18.42 -14.49 20.85
CA GLN A 115 18.67 -13.15 21.37
C GLN A 115 19.40 -12.27 20.34
N ILE A 116 19.27 -10.95 20.51
CA ILE A 116 20.04 -9.95 19.76
C ILE A 116 20.91 -9.19 20.75
N SER A 117 22.22 -9.18 20.48
CA SER A 117 23.20 -8.41 21.24
C SER A 117 23.24 -6.98 20.72
N LEU A 118 23.01 -6.02 21.62
CA LEU A 118 22.88 -4.60 21.32
C LEU A 118 23.94 -3.78 22.05
N CYS A 119 24.46 -2.78 21.36
CA CYS A 119 25.37 -1.76 21.86
C CYS A 119 24.62 -0.43 21.89
N VAL A 120 24.38 0.12 23.07
CA VAL A 120 23.56 1.33 23.24
C VAL A 120 24.44 2.49 23.66
N GLY A 121 24.43 3.55 22.86
CA GLY A 121 25.09 4.81 23.18
C GLY A 121 24.21 5.66 24.07
N VAL A 122 24.73 6.07 25.22
CA VAL A 122 23.99 6.85 26.21
C VAL A 122 24.63 8.23 26.38
N LYS A 123 23.81 9.26 26.19
CA LYS A 123 24.23 10.65 26.37
C LYS A 123 24.12 11.06 27.83
N GLY A 124 25.25 11.49 28.39
CA GLY A 124 25.33 12.18 29.67
C GLY A 124 25.01 13.68 29.54
N ARG A 125 24.59 14.29 30.64
CA ARG A 125 24.18 15.72 30.70
C ARG A 125 25.26 16.72 30.27
N SER A 126 26.54 16.37 30.38
CA SER A 126 27.67 17.27 30.09
C SER A 126 28.17 17.22 28.65
N GLY A 127 27.57 16.41 27.77
CA GLY A 127 28.08 16.21 26.40
C GLY A 127 29.47 15.55 26.35
N ALA A 128 29.99 15.09 27.48
CA ALA A 128 31.27 14.40 27.59
C ALA A 128 31.03 12.89 27.48
N GLN A 129 31.60 12.31 26.41
CA GLN A 129 31.64 10.89 26.04
C GLN A 129 30.34 10.10 26.21
N ASP A 130 29.81 9.59 25.09
CA ASP A 130 28.70 8.64 25.11
C ASP A 130 29.13 7.38 25.89
N GLU A 131 28.46 7.12 27.02
CA GLU A 131 28.62 5.88 27.78
C GLU A 131 28.05 4.76 26.91
N VAL A 132 28.86 3.77 26.56
CA VAL A 132 28.42 2.62 25.77
C VAL A 132 27.99 1.51 26.73
N VAL A 133 26.74 1.07 26.60
CA VAL A 133 26.16 0.03 27.44
C VAL A 133 25.68 -1.13 26.57
N SER A 134 26.16 -2.33 26.87
CA SER A 134 25.67 -3.55 26.22
C SER A 134 24.31 -3.95 26.80
N ALA A 135 23.39 -4.33 25.92
CA ALA A 135 22.08 -4.86 26.26
C ALA A 135 21.79 -6.11 25.42
N VAL A 136 20.99 -7.02 25.96
CA VAL A 136 20.58 -8.25 25.27
C VAL A 136 19.07 -8.23 25.14
N LEU A 137 18.59 -8.27 23.90
CA LEU A 137 17.16 -8.29 23.57
C LEU A 137 16.72 -9.75 23.34
N PRO A 138 15.92 -10.35 24.23
CA PRO A 138 15.47 -11.73 24.08
C PRO A 138 14.40 -11.85 22.99
N LEU A 139 14.49 -12.85 22.12
CA LEU A 139 13.52 -13.09 21.03
C LEU A 139 12.28 -13.89 21.46
N GLY A 140 12.27 -14.43 22.69
CA GLY A 140 11.15 -15.21 23.23
C GLY A 140 11.07 -16.67 22.71
N GLY A 141 11.98 -17.06 21.82
CA GLY A 141 12.11 -18.40 21.28
C GLY A 141 13.31 -18.50 20.34
N ARG A 142 13.62 -19.72 19.90
CA ARG A 142 14.70 -19.98 18.95
C ARG A 142 14.23 -19.68 17.52
N CYS A 143 14.96 -18.83 16.83
CA CYS A 143 14.79 -18.43 15.44
C CYS A 143 15.91 -19.03 14.59
N GLU A 144 15.56 -19.79 13.56
CA GLU A 144 16.52 -20.40 12.63
C GLU A 144 16.47 -19.76 11.23
N THR A 145 15.44 -18.95 11.00
CA THR A 145 15.17 -18.27 9.72
C THR A 145 14.91 -16.79 9.90
N ALA A 146 15.14 -16.00 8.85
CA ALA A 146 14.84 -14.57 8.85
C ALA A 146 13.33 -14.28 9.09
N ASP A 147 12.43 -15.17 8.66
CA ASP A 147 11.00 -15.02 8.90
C ASP A 147 10.62 -15.20 10.38
N GLU A 148 11.25 -16.16 11.05
CA GLU A 148 11.06 -16.38 12.49
C GLU A 148 11.62 -15.20 13.29
N LEU A 149 12.79 -14.69 12.90
CA LEU A 149 13.36 -13.47 13.47
C LEU A 149 12.40 -12.28 13.28
N ARG A 150 11.88 -12.09 12.06
CA ARG A 150 10.91 -11.04 11.76
C ARG A 150 9.66 -11.15 12.63
N ALA A 151 9.11 -12.35 12.79
CA ALA A 151 7.94 -12.60 13.63
C ALA A 151 8.22 -12.29 15.11
N ALA A 152 9.41 -12.66 15.61
CA ALA A 152 9.85 -12.31 16.95
C ALA A 152 9.96 -10.79 17.13
N LEU A 153 10.58 -10.08 16.18
CA LEU A 153 10.68 -8.62 16.19
C LEU A 153 9.31 -7.92 16.14
N PHE A 154 8.35 -8.46 15.37
CA PHE A 154 6.97 -7.97 15.37
C PHE A 154 6.32 -8.08 16.75
N SER A 155 6.52 -9.21 17.42
CA SER A 155 5.96 -9.48 18.75
C SER A 155 6.55 -8.51 19.78
N LEU A 156 7.88 -8.33 19.77
CA LEU A 156 8.59 -7.38 20.63
C LEU A 156 8.16 -5.93 20.35
N ALA A 157 8.00 -5.55 19.08
CA ALA A 157 7.55 -4.21 18.70
C ALA A 157 6.11 -3.93 19.15
N ALA A 158 5.25 -4.95 19.12
CA ALA A 158 3.88 -4.85 19.62
C ALA A 158 3.86 -4.66 21.15
N GLU A 159 4.65 -5.44 21.89
CA GLU A 159 4.80 -5.31 23.36
C GLU A 159 5.34 -3.93 23.75
N ALA A 160 6.34 -3.43 23.01
CA ALA A 160 6.91 -2.10 23.22
C ALA A 160 5.98 -0.95 22.76
N GLY A 161 4.83 -1.25 22.13
CA GLY A 161 3.86 -0.27 21.66
C GLY A 161 4.29 0.51 20.41
N VAL A 162 5.32 0.05 19.69
CA VAL A 162 5.88 0.71 18.50
C VAL A 162 5.52 0.01 17.18
N GLY A 163 4.75 -1.07 17.23
CA GLY A 163 4.41 -1.91 16.06
C GLY A 163 3.87 -1.15 14.84
N HIS A 164 3.13 -0.06 15.04
CA HIS A 164 2.56 0.74 13.94
C HIS A 164 3.61 1.55 13.16
N VAL A 165 4.71 1.96 13.81
CA VAL A 165 5.80 2.71 13.16
C VAL A 165 6.81 1.77 12.53
N THR A 166 6.98 0.58 13.12
CA THR A 166 8.03 -0.36 12.78
C THR A 166 7.60 -1.43 11.76
N ALA A 167 6.30 -1.66 11.60
CA ALA A 167 5.79 -2.74 10.76
C ALA A 167 6.30 -2.70 9.32
N ALA A 168 6.20 -1.55 8.64
CA ALA A 168 6.62 -1.43 7.24
C ALA A 168 8.11 -1.74 7.05
N ARG A 169 8.96 -1.35 8.01
CA ARG A 169 10.41 -1.63 7.99
C ARG A 169 10.69 -3.10 8.26
N LEU A 170 10.00 -3.72 9.23
CA LEU A 170 10.17 -5.15 9.49
C LEU A 170 9.72 -6.02 8.32
N LEU A 171 8.76 -5.57 7.50
CA LEU A 171 8.37 -6.28 6.28
C LEU A 171 9.48 -6.33 5.24
N SER A 172 10.37 -5.33 5.18
CA SER A 172 11.52 -5.28 4.28
C SER A 172 12.77 -5.97 4.83
N LEU A 173 12.64 -6.86 5.83
CA LEU A 173 13.78 -7.55 6.43
C LEU A 173 14.48 -8.45 5.38
N PRO A 174 15.79 -8.27 5.12
CA PRO A 174 16.52 -9.09 4.17
C PRO A 174 16.44 -10.58 4.50
N GLY A 175 16.32 -11.42 3.47
CA GLY A 175 16.25 -12.88 3.64
C GLY A 175 14.91 -13.42 4.13
N SER A 176 13.92 -12.56 4.41
CA SER A 176 12.54 -12.99 4.63
C SER A 176 11.97 -13.61 3.34
N THR A 177 11.20 -14.70 3.48
CA THR A 177 10.61 -15.38 2.33
C THR A 177 9.45 -14.60 1.72
N ASP A 178 8.80 -13.74 2.49
CA ASP A 178 7.92 -12.72 1.94
C ASP A 178 8.77 -11.50 1.61
N ASP A 179 9.27 -11.46 0.37
CA ASP A 179 9.58 -10.19 -0.26
C ASP A 179 8.24 -9.42 -0.33
N TRP A 180 7.95 -8.62 0.70
CA TRP A 180 6.81 -7.70 0.71
C TRP A 180 7.12 -6.44 -0.09
N SER A 181 8.13 -6.48 -0.96
CA SER A 181 7.98 -5.75 -2.22
C SER A 181 6.60 -6.13 -2.75
N LEU A 182 5.71 -5.14 -2.82
CA LEU A 182 4.52 -5.28 -3.64
C LEU A 182 5.04 -5.85 -4.97
N PRO A 183 4.48 -6.95 -5.50
CA PRO A 183 4.83 -7.40 -6.82
C PRO A 183 4.90 -6.18 -7.74
N ASP A 184 5.89 -6.06 -8.63
CA ASP A 184 6.00 -4.90 -9.55
C ASP A 184 4.70 -4.69 -10.37
N ASP A 185 3.89 -5.74 -10.42
CA ASP A 185 2.57 -5.93 -11.02
C ASP A 185 1.38 -5.69 -10.07
N LEU A 186 1.59 -5.44 -8.78
CA LEU A 186 0.58 -4.96 -7.84
C LEU A 186 0.55 -3.42 -7.87
N TRP A 187 0.08 -2.88 -9.00
CA TRP A 187 -0.30 -1.48 -9.09
C TRP A 187 -1.45 -1.23 -8.13
N LEU A 188 -1.12 -0.77 -6.92
CA LEU A 188 -2.11 -0.27 -5.98
C LEU A 188 -2.87 0.83 -6.70
N ASN A 189 -4.09 0.54 -7.13
CA ASN A 189 -5.00 1.54 -7.67
C ASN A 189 -5.08 2.65 -6.63
N GLU A 190 -4.49 3.81 -6.93
CA GLU A 190 -4.50 4.93 -6.01
C GLU A 190 -5.96 5.21 -5.62
N THR A 191 -6.16 5.35 -4.32
CA THR A 191 -7.48 5.63 -3.76
C THR A 191 -8.06 6.82 -4.51
N PRO A 192 -9.33 6.79 -4.97
CA PRO A 192 -9.88 7.88 -5.75
C PRO A 192 -9.68 9.20 -5.01
N ASN A 193 -9.30 10.25 -5.75
CA ASN A 193 -9.12 11.61 -5.22
C ASN A 193 -10.24 11.96 -4.24
N ARG A 194 -9.95 12.75 -3.20
CA ARG A 194 -10.92 13.12 -2.16
C ARG A 194 -12.26 13.54 -2.78
N ARG A 195 -13.37 13.12 -2.17
CA ARG A 195 -14.73 13.34 -2.71
C ARG A 195 -15.00 14.80 -3.09
N SER A 196 -14.48 15.77 -2.33
CA SER A 196 -14.62 17.19 -2.62
C SER A 196 -14.00 17.61 -3.96
N VAL A 197 -12.83 17.06 -4.29
CA VAL A 197 -12.12 17.35 -5.54
C VAL A 197 -12.86 16.74 -6.72
N ARG A 198 -13.39 15.51 -6.56
CA ARG A 198 -14.21 14.86 -7.59
C ARG A 198 -15.49 15.65 -7.85
N GLN A 199 -16.17 16.06 -6.77
CA GLN A 199 -17.42 16.84 -6.88
C GLN A 199 -17.20 18.15 -7.63
N MET A 200 -16.15 18.91 -7.28
CA MET A 200 -15.77 20.13 -8.00
C MET A 200 -15.61 19.87 -9.50
N PHE A 201 -14.85 18.84 -9.88
CA PHE A 201 -14.67 18.49 -11.29
C PHE A 201 -15.98 18.08 -11.98
N TYR A 202 -16.86 17.36 -11.28
CA TYR A 202 -18.17 16.96 -11.81
C TYR A 202 -19.08 18.16 -12.05
N ASP A 203 -19.09 19.11 -11.12
CA ASP A 203 -19.89 20.33 -11.19
C ASP A 203 -19.39 21.24 -12.32
N ASP A 204 -18.06 21.41 -12.44
CA ASP A 204 -17.45 22.19 -13.52
C ASP A 204 -17.79 21.62 -14.90
N LEU A 205 -17.68 20.28 -15.06
CA LEU A 205 -18.02 19.63 -16.32
C LEU A 205 -19.51 19.74 -16.63
N ALA A 206 -20.38 19.47 -15.64
CA ALA A 206 -21.82 19.58 -15.83
C ALA A 206 -22.25 21.00 -16.21
N GLY A 207 -21.69 22.03 -15.56
CA GLY A 207 -21.94 23.42 -15.88
C GLY A 207 -21.47 23.81 -17.27
N ALA A 208 -20.28 23.38 -17.68
CA ALA A 208 -19.78 23.60 -19.04
C ALA A 208 -20.68 22.94 -20.10
N LEU A 209 -21.19 21.74 -19.83
CA LEU A 209 -22.10 21.03 -20.73
C LEU A 209 -23.46 21.71 -20.80
N GLN A 210 -24.04 22.13 -19.67
CA GLN A 210 -25.29 22.90 -19.65
C GLN A 210 -25.17 24.20 -20.46
N ALA A 211 -24.07 24.93 -20.29
CA ALA A 211 -23.80 26.15 -21.05
C ALA A 211 -23.69 25.86 -22.56
N ALA A 212 -22.98 24.80 -22.94
CA ALA A 212 -22.83 24.41 -24.33
C ALA A 212 -24.12 23.89 -24.98
N VAL A 213 -25.00 23.23 -24.21
CA VAL A 213 -26.34 22.81 -24.67
C VAL A 213 -27.28 24.01 -24.80
N GLY A 214 -27.17 24.98 -23.90
CA GLY A 214 -28.00 26.19 -23.91
C GLY A 214 -27.64 27.21 -24.99
N ASP A 215 -26.45 27.13 -25.59
CA ASP A 215 -26.04 28.02 -26.68
C ASP A 215 -26.74 27.67 -28.00
N VAL A 216 -27.62 28.56 -28.45
CA VAL A 216 -28.39 28.45 -29.70
C VAL A 216 -27.48 28.42 -30.93
N SER A 217 -26.25 28.93 -30.81
CA SER A 217 -25.24 28.96 -31.86
C SER A 217 -24.55 27.61 -32.06
N CYS A 218 -24.64 26.71 -31.07
CA CYS A 218 -24.01 25.40 -31.10
C CYS A 218 -24.98 24.33 -31.65
N PRO A 219 -24.55 23.48 -32.61
CA PRO A 219 -25.39 22.37 -33.06
C PRO A 219 -25.65 21.40 -31.91
N ARG A 220 -26.93 21.01 -31.72
CA ARG A 220 -27.45 20.19 -30.60
C ARG A 220 -26.85 18.78 -30.45
N ARG A 221 -25.83 18.42 -31.22
CA ARG A 221 -25.12 17.14 -31.11
C ARG A 221 -23.77 17.36 -30.45
N MET A 222 -23.67 16.93 -29.20
CA MET A 222 -22.45 17.02 -28.41
C MET A 222 -21.83 15.64 -28.21
N ARG A 223 -20.50 15.56 -28.34
CA ARG A 223 -19.74 14.37 -27.98
C ARG A 223 -18.69 14.75 -26.95
N VAL A 224 -18.84 14.24 -25.74
CA VAL A 224 -17.83 14.36 -24.68
C VAL A 224 -16.92 13.15 -24.76
N THR A 225 -15.61 13.38 -24.83
CA THR A 225 -14.60 12.31 -24.81
C THR A 225 -13.71 12.51 -23.60
N ILE A 226 -13.64 11.50 -22.74
CA ILE A 226 -12.79 11.49 -21.55
C ILE A 226 -11.80 10.35 -21.71
N THR A 227 -10.51 10.68 -21.71
CA THR A 227 -9.44 9.71 -21.89
C THR A 227 -8.52 9.78 -20.68
N PRO A 228 -8.75 8.96 -19.63
CA PRO A 228 -7.81 8.85 -18.53
C PRO A 228 -6.48 8.31 -19.09
N PRO A 229 -5.32 8.82 -18.61
CA PRO A 229 -4.02 8.46 -19.17
C PRO A 229 -3.67 6.96 -19.04
N GLU A 230 -4.32 6.21 -18.13
CA GLU A 230 -3.92 4.84 -17.76
C GLU A 230 -5.11 3.91 -17.48
N LEU A 231 -6.21 4.00 -18.23
CA LEU A 231 -7.38 3.16 -17.94
C LEU A 231 -7.18 1.71 -18.40
N ASN A 232 -6.75 0.82 -17.49
CA ASN A 232 -6.82 -0.63 -17.69
C ASN A 232 -8.15 -1.18 -17.10
N MET A 233 -9.14 -1.42 -17.97
CA MET A 233 -10.49 -1.84 -17.56
C MET A 233 -10.54 -3.18 -16.81
N GLU A 234 -9.53 -4.04 -16.93
CA GLU A 234 -9.50 -5.34 -16.25
C GLU A 234 -9.12 -5.21 -14.77
N MET A 235 -8.33 -4.19 -14.43
CA MET A 235 -7.70 -4.04 -13.11
C MET A 235 -8.12 -2.77 -12.36
N ASP A 236 -8.69 -1.78 -13.05
CA ASP A 236 -8.89 -0.42 -12.52
C ASP A 236 -10.36 -0.15 -12.11
N SER A 237 -10.78 -0.83 -11.04
CA SER A 237 -12.15 -0.73 -10.51
C SER A 237 -12.49 0.68 -9.98
N TYR A 238 -11.53 1.40 -9.40
CA TYR A 238 -11.75 2.74 -8.86
C TYR A 238 -11.91 3.81 -9.93
N ARG A 239 -11.08 3.82 -10.98
CA ARG A 239 -11.22 4.82 -12.05
C ARG A 239 -12.47 4.56 -12.90
N VAL A 240 -12.84 3.30 -13.13
CA VAL A 240 -14.14 2.95 -13.76
C VAL A 240 -15.30 3.45 -12.90
N GLY A 241 -15.30 3.19 -11.58
CA GLY A 241 -16.32 3.70 -10.67
C GLY A 241 -16.44 5.23 -10.68
N THR A 242 -15.30 5.92 -10.71
CA THR A 242 -15.22 7.39 -10.77
C THR A 242 -15.80 7.96 -12.07
N LEU A 243 -15.59 7.28 -13.20
CA LEU A 243 -16.17 7.66 -14.49
C LEU A 243 -17.69 7.44 -14.52
N LEU A 244 -18.17 6.33 -13.97
CA LEU A 244 -19.61 6.07 -13.87
C LEU A 244 -20.31 7.07 -12.93
N GLU A 245 -19.65 7.46 -11.83
CA GLU A 245 -20.12 8.52 -10.93
C GLU A 245 -20.26 9.85 -11.68
N LEU A 246 -19.26 10.23 -12.47
CA LEU A 246 -19.29 11.44 -13.31
C LEU A 246 -20.43 11.40 -14.34
N VAL A 247 -20.57 10.32 -15.10
CA VAL A 247 -21.61 10.17 -16.11
C VAL A 247 -23.00 10.29 -15.48
N ARG A 248 -23.21 9.67 -14.31
CA ARG A 248 -24.45 9.80 -13.55
C ARG A 248 -24.70 11.25 -13.12
N HIS A 249 -23.69 11.93 -12.58
CA HIS A 249 -23.82 13.33 -12.11
C HIS A 249 -24.22 14.27 -13.24
N VAL A 250 -23.52 14.18 -14.37
CA VAL A 250 -23.81 14.98 -15.58
C VAL A 250 -25.23 14.70 -16.09
N ALA A 251 -25.63 13.42 -16.16
CA ALA A 251 -26.96 13.05 -16.63
C ALA A 251 -28.08 13.64 -15.75
N LEU A 252 -27.92 13.58 -14.42
CA LEU A 252 -28.87 14.17 -13.46
C LEU A 252 -28.93 15.68 -13.62
N GLN A 253 -27.79 16.36 -13.66
CA GLN A 253 -27.71 17.82 -13.81
C GLN A 253 -28.33 18.31 -15.12
N LEU A 254 -28.11 17.61 -16.24
CA LEU A 254 -28.75 17.94 -17.51
C LEU A 254 -30.27 17.70 -17.47
N SER A 255 -30.73 16.65 -16.78
CA SER A 255 -32.16 16.35 -16.64
C SER A 255 -32.90 17.41 -15.80
N GLU A 256 -32.28 17.90 -14.72
CA GLU A 256 -32.84 18.95 -13.85
C GLU A 256 -32.95 20.30 -14.56
N SER A 257 -32.01 20.56 -15.49
CA SER A 257 -31.97 21.82 -16.25
C SER A 257 -33.12 21.98 -17.27
N GLY A 258 -33.95 20.94 -17.45
CA GLY A 258 -35.15 21.02 -18.30
C GLY A 258 -34.88 21.01 -19.80
N PHE A 259 -33.69 20.57 -20.25
CA PHE A 259 -33.36 20.44 -21.68
C PHE A 259 -34.09 19.31 -22.43
N CYS A 260 -35.16 18.76 -21.84
CA CYS A 260 -36.08 17.84 -22.49
C CYS A 260 -37.02 18.63 -23.42
N GLY A 261 -36.52 19.04 -24.59
CA GLY A 261 -37.29 19.76 -25.63
C GLY A 261 -36.83 19.39 -27.03
#